data_AF-A0A2H6AQ52-F1
#
_entry.id   AF-A0A2H6AQ52-F1
#
_cell.length_a   1.000
_cell.length_b   1.000
_cell.length_c   1.000
_cell.angle_alpha   90.00
_cell.angle_beta   90.00
_cell.angle_gamma   90.00
#
_symmetry.space_group_name_H-M   'P 1'
#
loop_
_entity.id
_entity.type
_entity.pdbx_description
1 polymer ?
#
loop_
_entity_poly.entity_id
_entity_poly.type
_entity_poly.pdbx_seq_one_letter_code
_entity_poly.pdbx_strand_id
1 'polypeptide(L)'
;MDNQKIYLKNPSVVCTELEDGAVLLNLDTKYYYSLNETGLRIWQIMDECRSSLEVAERLANEYEVSVERARESVERLIGELEKEGLIITKKGGD
;
A
#
# COMPACT_ATOMS: atom_id res chain seq x y z
N MET A 1 10.22 19.40 -1.78
CA MET A 1 10.62 18.76 -0.50
C MET A 1 10.05 17.37 -0.52
N ASP A 2 10.62 16.58 -1.40
CA ASP A 2 10.06 15.34 -1.91
C ASP A 2 10.55 14.26 -0.97
N ASN A 3 9.77 14.02 0.08
CA ASN A 3 10.13 13.09 1.13
C ASN A 3 9.96 11.67 0.59
N GLN A 4 10.96 11.22 -0.17
CA GLN A 4 11.01 9.94 -0.87
C GLN A 4 11.05 8.79 0.17
N LYS A 5 9.86 8.35 0.57
CA LYS A 5 9.65 7.17 1.42
C LYS A 5 9.40 5.99 0.50
N ILE A 6 10.26 4.99 0.62
CA ILE A 6 10.07 3.72 -0.06
C ILE A 6 9.25 2.84 0.87
N TYR A 7 8.15 2.29 0.35
CA TYR A 7 7.28 1.40 1.08
C TYR A 7 7.63 -0.03 0.70
N LEU A 8 8.00 -0.85 1.68
CA LEU A 8 8.32 -2.26 1.47
C LEU A 8 7.31 -3.10 2.24
N LYS A 9 6.85 -4.19 1.63
CA LYS A 9 5.96 -5.15 2.29
C LYS A 9 6.71 -5.84 3.42
N ASN A 10 6.09 -6.02 4.57
CA ASN A 10 6.72 -6.75 5.67
C ASN A 10 6.83 -8.24 5.26
N PRO A 11 8.03 -8.86 5.32
CA PRO A 11 8.21 -10.27 4.95
C PRO A 11 7.41 -11.24 5.84
N SER A 12 6.97 -10.79 7.01
CA SER A 12 6.11 -11.58 7.91
C SER A 12 4.63 -11.52 7.52
N VAL A 13 4.27 -10.80 6.45
CA VAL A 13 2.89 -10.68 5.98
C VAL A 13 2.66 -11.57 4.77
N VAL A 14 1.64 -12.41 4.85
CA VAL A 14 1.19 -13.25 3.75
C VAL A 14 -0.01 -12.58 3.09
N CYS A 15 0.10 -12.27 1.81
CA CYS A 15 -1.02 -11.81 1.00
C CYS A 15 -1.69 -12.99 0.30
N THR A 16 -3.01 -13.09 0.41
CA THR A 16 -3.84 -14.06 -0.32
C THR A 16 -4.87 -13.31 -1.15
N GLU A 17 -4.78 -13.42 -2.46
CA GLU A 17 -5.71 -12.79 -3.40
C GLU A 17 -7.04 -13.56 -3.48
N LEU A 18 -8.14 -12.81 -3.57
CA LEU A 18 -9.53 -13.28 -3.58
C LEU A 18 -10.29 -12.58 -4.71
N GLU A 19 -11.48 -13.06 -5.04
CA GLU A 19 -12.31 -12.48 -6.13
C GLU A 19 -12.69 -11.00 -5.88
N ASP A 20 -12.84 -10.57 -4.62
CA ASP A 20 -13.25 -9.20 -4.26
C ASP A 20 -12.09 -8.31 -3.74
N GLY A 21 -10.87 -8.86 -3.68
CA GLY A 21 -9.72 -8.16 -3.09
C GLY A 21 -8.64 -9.10 -2.56
N ALA A 22 -8.14 -8.87 -1.36
CA ALA A 22 -7.13 -9.74 -0.76
C ALA A 22 -7.20 -9.78 0.77
N VAL A 23 -6.64 -10.83 1.36
CA VAL A 23 -6.43 -10.95 2.80
C VAL A 23 -4.93 -10.94 3.09
N LEU A 24 -4.52 -10.02 3.96
CA LEU A 24 -3.19 -9.93 4.53
C LEU A 24 -3.19 -10.58 5.91
N LEU A 25 -2.39 -11.63 6.09
CA LEU A 25 -2.16 -12.25 7.38
C LEU A 25 -0.79 -11.82 7.91
N ASN A 26 -0.77 -11.10 9.03
CA ASN A 26 0.46 -10.79 9.72
C ASN A 26 0.86 -11.97 10.63
N LEU A 27 1.95 -12.65 10.31
CA LEU A 27 2.42 -13.81 11.06
C LEU A 27 2.98 -13.45 12.44
N ASP A 28 3.45 -12.21 12.62
CA ASP A 28 4.00 -11.73 13.89
C ASP A 28 2.88 -11.46 14.89
N THR A 29 1.90 -10.66 14.49
CA THR A 29 0.79 -10.24 15.36
C THR A 29 -0.39 -11.21 15.34
N LYS A 30 -0.43 -12.14 14.37
CA LYS A 30 -1.52 -13.09 14.09
C LYS A 30 -2.86 -12.44 13.74
N TYR A 31 -2.85 -11.16 13.36
CA TYR A 31 -4.02 -10.46 12.85
C TYR A 31 -4.18 -10.64 11.35
N TYR A 32 -5.44 -10.72 10.93
CA TYR A 32 -5.84 -10.75 9.52
C TYR A 32 -6.48 -9.41 9.14
N TYR A 33 -6.16 -8.95 7.95
CA TYR A 33 -6.67 -7.71 7.38
C TYR A 33 -7.20 -7.99 5.99
N SER A 34 -8.37 -7.46 5.66
CA SER A 34 -8.92 -7.55 4.31
C SER A 34 -8.68 -6.24 3.57
N LEU A 35 -8.17 -6.36 2.36
CA LEU A 35 -8.09 -5.29 1.38
C LEU A 35 -9.21 -5.50 0.35
N ASN A 36 -9.89 -4.42 -0.01
CA ASN A 36 -10.76 -4.41 -1.18
C ASN A 36 -9.92 -4.40 -2.46
N GLU A 37 -10.56 -4.56 -3.62
CA GLU A 37 -9.92 -4.51 -4.95
C GLU A 37 -8.90 -3.36 -5.12
N THR A 38 -9.31 -2.13 -4.81
CA THR A 38 -8.42 -0.96 -4.89
C THR A 38 -7.24 -1.05 -3.93
N GLY A 39 -7.47 -1.57 -2.72
CA GLY A 39 -6.43 -1.75 -1.71
C GLY A 39 -5.42 -2.81 -2.12
N LEU A 40 -5.88 -3.92 -2.70
CA LEU A 40 -5.02 -4.92 -3.32
C LEU A 40 -4.21 -4.29 -4.45
N ARG A 41 -4.82 -3.46 -5.29
CA ARG A 41 -4.11 -2.82 -6.39
C ARG A 41 -2.97 -1.94 -5.89
N ILE A 42 -3.24 -1.11 -4.88
CA ILE A 42 -2.22 -0.31 -4.19
C ILE A 42 -1.12 -1.22 -3.64
N TRP A 43 -1.48 -2.30 -2.96
CA TRP A 43 -0.53 -3.28 -2.42
C TRP A 43 0.34 -3.90 -3.51
N GLN A 44 -0.19 -4.23 -4.68
CA GLN A 44 0.58 -4.81 -5.78
C GLN A 44 1.64 -3.82 -6.28
N ILE A 45 1.24 -2.58 -6.58
CA ILE A 45 2.11 -1.57 -7.23
C ILE A 45 3.02 -0.81 -6.25
N MET A 46 2.77 -0.87 -4.94
CA MET A 46 3.54 -0.07 -3.97
C MET A 46 5.02 -0.45 -3.89
N ASP A 47 5.36 -1.70 -4.19
CA ASP A 47 6.75 -2.19 -4.21
C ASP A 47 7.53 -1.61 -5.41
N GLU A 48 6.82 -1.36 -6.52
CA GLU A 48 7.39 -0.79 -7.74
C GLU A 48 7.55 0.74 -7.67
N CYS A 49 6.78 1.38 -6.79
CA CYS A 49 6.71 2.83 -6.68
C CYS A 49 7.64 3.37 -5.58
N ARG A 50 8.31 4.50 -5.83
CA ARG A 50 9.26 5.09 -4.86
C ARG A 50 8.61 6.13 -3.94
N SER A 51 7.32 6.39 -4.10
CA SER A 51 6.55 7.39 -3.34
C SER A 51 5.05 7.15 -3.45
N SER A 52 4.30 7.65 -2.47
CA SER A 52 2.83 7.57 -2.46
C SER A 52 2.18 8.33 -3.62
N LEU A 53 2.85 9.37 -4.13
CA LEU A 53 2.40 10.10 -5.31
C LEU A 53 2.41 9.22 -6.57
N GLU A 54 3.47 8.46 -6.82
CA GLU A 54 3.54 7.57 -8.00
C GLU A 54 2.45 6.49 -7.96
N VAL A 55 2.21 5.91 -6.78
CA VAL A 55 1.12 4.96 -6.55
C VAL A 55 -0.23 5.63 -6.87
N ALA A 56 -0.44 6.86 -6.40
CA ALA A 56 -1.67 7.60 -6.62
C ALA A 56 -1.88 7.96 -8.09
N GLU A 57 -0.84 8.37 -8.82
CA GLU A 57 -0.93 8.67 -10.25
C GLU A 57 -1.28 7.43 -11.08
N ARG A 58 -0.66 6.29 -10.75
CA ARG A 58 -1.00 4.99 -11.37
C ARG A 58 -2.45 4.59 -11.11
N LEU A 59 -2.88 4.68 -9.85
CA LEU A 59 -4.24 4.34 -9.45
C LEU A 59 -5.26 5.29 -10.09
N ALA A 60 -4.96 6.59 -10.14
CA ALA A 60 -5.79 7.59 -10.80
C ALA A 60 -5.98 7.30 -12.28
N ASN A 61 -4.91 6.86 -12.95
CA ASN A 61 -4.97 6.49 -14.36
C ASN A 61 -5.78 5.20 -14.60
N GLU A 62 -5.60 4.17 -13.76
CA GLU A 62 -6.35 2.90 -13.89
C GLU A 62 -7.83 3.02 -13.57
N TYR A 63 -8.18 3.75 -12.51
CA TYR A 63 -9.56 3.90 -12.05
C TYR A 63 -10.26 5.15 -12.61
N GLU A 64 -9.61 5.89 -13.53
CA GLU A 64 -10.12 7.14 -14.12
C GLU A 64 -10.60 8.17 -13.07
N VAL A 65 -9.87 8.28 -11.96
CA VAL A 65 -10.16 9.23 -10.87
C VAL A 65 -9.12 10.35 -10.79
N SER A 66 -9.42 11.43 -10.07
CA SER A 66 -8.44 12.49 -9.83
C SER A 66 -7.28 12.01 -8.97
N VAL A 67 -6.06 12.43 -9.32
CA VAL A 67 -4.82 12.13 -8.56
C VAL A 67 -4.95 12.55 -7.10
N GLU A 68 -5.61 13.67 -6.80
CA GLU A 68 -5.85 14.12 -5.42
C GLU A 68 -6.68 13.12 -4.61
N ARG A 69 -7.74 12.56 -5.20
CA ARG A 69 -8.60 11.55 -4.54
C ARG A 69 -7.89 10.22 -4.40
N ALA A 70 -7.16 9.80 -5.42
CA ALA A 70 -6.34 8.59 -5.37
C ALA A 70 -5.28 8.73 -4.27
N ARG A 71 -4.64 9.90 -4.19
CA ARG A 71 -3.61 10.21 -3.20
C ARG A 71 -4.14 10.13 -1.78
N GLU A 72 -5.28 10.77 -1.47
CA GLU A 72 -5.88 10.65 -0.14
C GLU A 72 -6.16 9.19 0.24
N SER A 73 -6.66 8.41 -0.73
CA SER A 73 -6.97 6.98 -0.52
C SER A 73 -5.70 6.16 -0.28
N VAL A 74 -4.65 6.41 -1.06
CA VAL A 74 -3.33 5.78 -0.95
C VAL A 74 -2.65 6.15 0.36
N GLU A 75 -2.58 7.44 0.71
CA GLU A 75 -1.95 7.91 1.95
C GLU A 75 -2.67 7.35 3.18
N ARG A 76 -4.00 7.30 3.15
CA ARG A 76 -4.80 6.68 4.21
C ARG A 76 -4.49 5.18 4.34
N LEU A 77 -4.50 4.44 3.24
CA LEU A 77 -4.24 3.00 3.27
C LEU A 77 -2.82 2.69 3.75
N ILE A 78 -1.82 3.36 3.18
CA ILE A 78 -0.41 3.21 3.58
C ILE A 78 -0.22 3.53 5.05
N GLY A 79 -0.87 4.58 5.57
CA GLY A 79 -0.82 4.93 6.98
C GLY A 79 -1.36 3.83 7.89
N GLU A 80 -2.49 3.22 7.52
CA GLU A 80 -3.06 2.09 8.26
C GLU A 80 -2.16 0.85 8.16
N LEU A 81 -1.65 0.53 6.97
CA LEU A 81 -0.72 -0.59 6.77
C LEU A 81 0.58 -0.42 7.60
N GLU A 82 1.14 0.79 7.65
CA GLU A 82 2.35 1.09 8.43
C GLU A 82 2.06 0.94 9.93
N LYS A 83 0.93 1.49 10.38
CA LYS A 83 0.50 1.45 11.78
C LYS A 83 0.26 0.02 12.28
N GLU A 84 -0.33 -0.83 11.44
CA GLU A 84 -0.59 -2.23 11.75
C GLU A 84 0.65 -3.13 11.52
N GLY A 85 1.79 -2.54 11.12
CA GLY A 85 3.05 -3.25 10.89
C GLY A 85 3.04 -4.15 9.65
N LEU A 86 2.11 -3.92 8.72
CA LEU A 86 1.98 -4.70 7.49
C LEU A 86 3.01 -4.30 6.43
N ILE A 87 3.46 -3.05 6.49
CA ILE A 87 4.53 -2.50 5.64
C ILE A 87 5.56 -1.81 6.51
N ILE A 88 6.76 -1.66 5.96
CA ILE A 88 7.87 -0.94 6.57
C ILE A 88 8.25 0.22 5.65
N THR A 89 8.47 1.40 6.23
CA THR A 89 8.98 2.55 5.51
C THR A 89 10.49 2.65 5.65
N LYS A 90 11.18 2.72 4.51
CA LYS A 90 12.61 3.02 4.46
C LYS A 90 12.80 4.45 4.00
N LYS A 91 13.51 5.26 4.80
CA LYS A 91 14.06 6.53 4.32
C LYS A 91 15.21 6.20 3.36
N GLY A 92 15.14 6.72 2.13
CA GLY A 92 16.27 6.65 1.20
C GLY A 92 17.41 7.53 1.72
N GLY A 93 18.30 6.96 2.53
CA GLY A 93 19.45 7.66 3.10
C GLY A 93 19.89 7.07 4.43
N ASP A 94 20.55 5.92 4.37
CA ASP A 94 21.63 5.53 5.28
C ASP A 94 22.64 4.70 4.47
#